data_AF-A0A524E4C1-F1
#
_entry.id   AF-A0A524E4C1-F1
#
_cell.length_a   1.000
_cell.length_b   1.000
_cell.length_c   1.000
_cell.angle_alpha   90.00
_cell.angle_beta   90.00
_cell.angle_gamma   90.00
#
_symmetry.space_group_name_H-M   'P 1'
#
loop_
_entity.id
_entity.type
_entity.pdbx_description
1 polymer ?
#
loop_
_entity_poly.entity_id
_entity_poly.type
_entity_poly.pdbx_seq_one_letter_code
_entity_poly.pdbx_strand_id
1 'polypeptide(L)'
;KDAIVEEFILAPRFNANFQAYAMEDRFGSLDFVGFDDRIQTNLTGLLNLPARDQMGLDVPIVNEEVGHKGVTMRESKKPLVYEAAENLLEGVREHFPPKMIGLFALQGALTTESEFVVFDLSPRVPGSPCVGPTSPEMRRLSLKMKTEIRSPLDLCMIDIKTAVEQDRLDEAST
;
A
#
# COMPACT_ATOMS: atom_id res chain seq x y z
N LYS A 1 27.84 8.93 -4.93
CA LYS A 1 26.39 8.71 -5.16
C LYS A 1 25.80 10.07 -5.40
N ASP A 2 25.19 10.27 -6.57
CA ASP A 2 24.53 11.53 -6.89
C ASP A 2 23.21 11.62 -6.12
N ALA A 3 22.88 12.82 -5.63
CA ALA A 3 21.62 13.05 -4.96
C ALA A 3 20.48 13.05 -5.99
N ILE A 4 19.41 12.32 -5.70
CA ILE A 4 18.17 12.39 -6.48
C ILE A 4 17.39 13.61 -5.99
N VAL A 5 16.95 14.47 -6.91
CA VAL A 5 16.13 15.65 -6.62
C VAL A 5 14.76 15.43 -7.24
N GLU A 6 13.73 15.46 -6.41
CA GLU A 6 12.33 15.21 -6.78
C GLU A 6 11.46 16.39 -6.37
N GLU A 7 10.29 16.52 -6.98
CA GLU A 7 9.30 17.50 -6.58
C GLU A 7 8.76 17.18 -5.18
N PHE A 8 8.67 18.21 -4.32
CA PHE A 8 8.08 18.06 -2.99
C PHE A 8 6.57 18.23 -3.05
N ILE A 9 5.82 17.13 -2.88
CA ILE A 9 4.36 17.15 -2.92
C ILE A 9 3.79 17.60 -1.56
N LEU A 10 3.15 18.77 -1.54
CA LEU A 10 2.48 19.30 -0.35
C LEU A 10 1.08 18.72 -0.19
N ALA A 11 0.98 17.48 0.29
CA ALA A 11 -0.28 16.76 0.42
C ALA A 11 -0.26 15.70 1.54
N PRO A 12 -1.44 15.28 2.05
CA PRO A 12 -1.54 14.12 2.94
C PRO A 12 -1.07 12.85 2.22
N ARG A 13 -0.29 12.03 2.94
CA ARG A 13 0.28 10.79 2.42
C ARG A 13 -0.59 9.59 2.75
N PHE A 14 -0.58 8.60 1.87
CA PHE A 14 -1.28 7.34 2.01
C PHE A 14 -0.41 6.22 1.44
N ASN A 15 -0.25 5.15 2.23
CA ASN A 15 0.22 3.87 1.73
C ASN A 15 -1.01 3.04 1.38
N ALA A 16 -1.28 2.85 0.09
CA ALA A 16 -2.39 2.07 -0.40
C ALA A 16 -1.97 0.62 -0.61
N ASN A 17 -2.52 -0.29 0.18
CA ASN A 17 -2.14 -1.69 0.17
C ASN A 17 -3.12 -2.52 -0.67
N PHE A 18 -2.58 -3.42 -1.46
CA PHE A 18 -3.31 -4.27 -2.39
C PHE A 18 -2.79 -5.70 -2.38
N GLN A 19 -3.62 -6.64 -2.82
CA GLN A 19 -3.26 -8.01 -3.17
C GLN A 19 -3.48 -8.17 -4.68
N ALA A 20 -2.45 -8.53 -5.44
CA ALA A 20 -2.59 -9.08 -6.79
C ALA A 20 -2.66 -10.61 -6.70
N TYR A 21 -3.53 -11.24 -7.49
CA TYR A 21 -3.75 -12.69 -7.41
C TYR A 21 -3.07 -13.46 -8.54
N ALA A 22 -2.46 -14.59 -8.20
CA ALA A 22 -2.06 -15.60 -9.17
C ALA A 22 -3.32 -16.22 -9.81
N MET A 23 -4.31 -16.59 -9.00
CA MET A 23 -5.58 -17.19 -9.44
C MET A 23 -6.61 -16.12 -9.83
N GLU A 24 -6.28 -15.28 -10.82
CA GLU A 24 -7.13 -14.16 -11.26
C GLU A 24 -8.54 -14.61 -11.72
N ASP A 25 -8.65 -15.81 -12.31
CA ASP A 25 -9.92 -16.39 -12.73
C ASP A 25 -10.88 -16.70 -11.56
N ARG A 26 -10.35 -16.78 -10.33
CA ARG A 26 -11.11 -17.00 -9.10
C ARG A 26 -11.37 -15.72 -8.32
N PHE A 27 -10.38 -14.84 -8.24
CA PHE A 27 -10.39 -13.69 -7.32
C PHE A 27 -10.47 -12.33 -8.01
N GLY A 28 -10.29 -12.28 -9.32
CA GLY A 28 -10.02 -11.06 -10.08
C GLY A 28 -8.55 -10.66 -10.02
N SER A 29 -8.19 -9.59 -10.74
CA SER A 29 -6.81 -9.14 -10.87
C SER A 29 -6.21 -8.66 -9.55
N LEU A 30 -6.99 -7.92 -8.76
CA LEU A 30 -6.54 -7.33 -7.50
C LEU A 30 -7.65 -7.13 -6.48
N ASP A 31 -7.28 -7.01 -5.22
CA ASP A 31 -8.11 -6.49 -4.14
C ASP A 31 -7.42 -5.37 -3.38
N PHE A 32 -8.18 -4.33 -3.05
CA PHE A 32 -7.73 -3.32 -2.10
C PHE A 32 -7.85 -3.83 -0.66
N VAL A 33 -6.76 -3.68 0.10
CA VAL A 33 -6.56 -4.24 1.43
C VAL A 33 -6.72 -3.16 2.51
N GLY A 34 -6.32 -1.92 2.24
CA GLY A 34 -6.47 -0.83 3.19
C GLY A 34 -5.36 0.21 3.08
N PHE A 35 -5.49 1.27 3.88
CA PHE A 35 -4.48 2.32 3.97
C PHE A 35 -3.74 2.29 5.31
N ASP A 36 -2.47 2.64 5.27
CA ASP A 36 -1.69 3.04 6.43
C ASP A 36 -0.90 4.31 6.15
N ASP A 37 -0.33 4.90 7.20
CA ASP A 37 0.65 5.98 7.12
C ASP A 37 1.83 5.63 8.03
N ARG A 38 3.01 6.14 7.67
CA ARG A 38 4.26 5.91 8.40
C ARG A 38 4.34 6.80 9.63
N ILE A 39 4.84 6.23 10.71
CA ILE A 39 5.32 6.98 11.87
C ILE A 39 6.82 7.15 11.69
N GLN A 40 7.29 8.40 11.67
CA GLN A 40 8.68 8.71 11.34
C GLN A 40 9.37 9.51 12.44
N THR A 41 10.58 9.08 12.77
CA THR A 41 11.49 9.82 13.63
C THR A 41 12.39 10.69 12.76
N ASN A 42 12.58 11.98 13.04
CA ASN A 42 12.08 12.81 14.15
C ASN A 42 10.98 13.81 13.71
N LEU A 43 10.61 13.79 12.43
CA LEU A 43 9.70 14.76 11.82
C LEU A 43 8.37 14.88 12.55
N THR A 44 7.74 13.75 12.92
CA THR A 44 6.43 13.77 13.62
C THR A 44 6.51 14.50 14.96
N GLY A 45 7.62 14.37 15.68
CA GLY A 45 7.84 15.10 16.94
C GLY A 45 8.03 16.59 16.73
N LEU A 46 8.79 16.98 15.69
CA LEU A 46 9.02 18.39 15.36
C LEU A 46 7.72 19.10 14.97
N LEU A 47 6.87 18.45 14.18
CA LEU A 47 5.58 19.00 13.74
C LEU A 47 4.56 19.22 14.87
N ASN A 48 4.78 18.64 16.05
CA ASN A 48 3.93 18.88 17.23
C ASN A 48 4.29 20.18 17.98
N LEU A 49 5.42 20.81 17.65
CA LEU A 49 5.83 22.07 18.26
C LEU A 49 5.27 23.27 17.49
N PRO A 50 4.92 24.38 18.17
CA PRO A 50 4.64 25.65 17.49
C PRO A 50 5.84 26.10 16.64
N ALA A 51 5.57 26.77 15.52
CA ALA A 51 6.61 27.23 14.59
C ALA A 51 7.71 28.08 15.27
N ARG A 52 7.33 28.90 16.27
CA ARG A 52 8.29 29.69 17.06
C ARG A 52 9.34 28.84 17.75
N ASP A 53 8.94 27.70 18.30
CA ASP A 53 9.84 26.80 19.02
C ASP A 53 10.67 25.97 18.05
N GLN A 54 10.10 25.55 16.91
CA GLN A 54 10.83 24.86 15.84
C GLN A 54 12.01 25.70 15.32
N MET A 55 11.82 27.02 15.13
CA MET A 55 12.89 27.92 14.67
C MET A 55 14.08 28.03 15.65
N GLY A 56 13.89 27.67 16.93
CA GLY A 56 14.94 27.66 17.94
C GLY A 56 15.72 26.35 18.04
N LEU A 57 15.35 25.33 17.27
CA LEU A 57 15.96 24.01 17.29
C LEU A 57 16.93 23.83 16.11
N ASP A 58 18.13 23.33 16.40
CA ASP A 58 19.10 22.89 15.39
C ASP A 58 19.11 21.36 15.36
N VAL A 59 18.10 20.78 14.73
CA VAL A 59 17.90 19.33 14.64
C VAL A 59 17.69 18.96 13.17
N PRO A 60 18.49 18.04 12.60
CA PRO A 60 18.29 17.59 11.23
C PRO A 60 16.97 16.83 11.11
N ILE A 61 16.24 17.06 10.02
CA ILE A 61 15.05 16.27 9.71
C ILE A 61 15.47 14.89 9.26
N VAL A 62 14.94 13.88 9.96
CA VAL A 62 15.10 12.48 9.60
C VAL A 62 13.72 11.92 9.27
N ASN A 63 13.67 11.07 8.24
CA ASN A 63 12.46 10.41 7.74
C ASN A 63 12.51 8.89 8.00
N GLU A 64 13.24 8.47 9.03
CA GLU A 64 13.37 7.07 9.40
C GLU A 64 12.02 6.53 9.86
N GLU A 65 11.57 5.47 9.20
CA GLU A 65 10.34 4.77 9.56
C GLU A 65 10.55 3.98 10.86
N VAL A 66 9.71 4.24 11.86
CA VAL A 66 9.75 3.56 13.16
C VAL A 66 8.44 2.82 13.48
N GLY A 67 7.44 2.93 12.61
CA GLY A 67 6.17 2.23 12.76
C GLY A 67 5.10 2.68 11.75
N HIS A 68 3.89 2.18 11.94
CA HIS A 68 2.74 2.45 11.09
C HIS A 68 1.48 2.74 11.91
N LYS A 69 0.56 3.51 11.34
CA LYS A 69 -0.79 3.72 11.85
C LYS A 69 -1.82 3.47 10.75
N GLY A 70 -2.94 2.85 11.09
CA GLY A 70 -4.06 2.68 10.17
C GLY A 70 -4.71 4.02 9.83
N VAL A 71 -5.03 4.23 8.56
CA VAL A 71 -5.75 5.42 8.10
C VAL A 71 -6.87 5.02 7.14
N THR A 72 -7.76 5.96 6.85
CA THR A 72 -8.79 5.80 5.82
C THR A 72 -8.76 6.99 4.87
N MET A 73 -9.06 6.72 3.60
CA MET A 73 -9.27 7.76 2.60
C MET A 73 -10.77 7.97 2.40
N ARG A 74 -11.18 9.21 2.10
CA ARG A 74 -12.54 9.52 1.65
C ARG A 74 -12.92 8.59 0.50
N GLU A 75 -14.07 7.94 0.60
CA GLU A 75 -14.49 6.90 -0.35
C GLU A 75 -14.50 7.38 -1.80
N SER A 76 -14.95 8.62 -2.04
CA SER A 76 -14.96 9.25 -3.37
C SER A 76 -13.58 9.47 -4.00
N LYS A 77 -12.49 9.23 -3.25
CA LYS A 77 -11.10 9.36 -3.72
C LYS A 77 -10.43 8.01 -3.96
N LYS A 78 -11.00 6.91 -3.45
CA LYS A 78 -10.47 5.56 -3.67
C LYS A 78 -10.31 5.20 -5.16
N PRO A 79 -11.21 5.58 -6.09
CA PRO A 79 -11.04 5.24 -7.50
C PRO A 79 -9.68 5.65 -8.09
N LEU A 80 -9.11 6.77 -7.65
CA LEU A 80 -7.81 7.26 -8.11
C LEU A 80 -6.66 6.29 -7.75
N VAL A 81 -6.77 5.65 -6.60
CA VAL A 81 -5.77 4.70 -6.10
C VAL A 81 -5.93 3.35 -6.78
N TYR A 82 -7.17 2.95 -7.10
CA TYR A 82 -7.44 1.76 -7.91
C TYR A 82 -6.86 1.93 -9.32
N GLU A 83 -7.09 3.06 -9.97
CA GLU A 83 -6.55 3.37 -11.30
C GLU A 83 -5.01 3.28 -11.31
N ALA A 84 -4.35 3.87 -10.30
CA ALA A 84 -2.89 3.77 -10.17
C ALA A 84 -2.41 2.31 -10.01
N ALA A 85 -3.14 1.48 -9.25
CA ALA A 85 -2.81 0.07 -9.08
C ALA A 85 -3.04 -0.75 -10.35
N GLU A 86 -4.14 -0.50 -11.07
CA GLU A 86 -4.44 -1.17 -12.34
C GLU A 86 -3.39 -0.84 -13.41
N ASN A 87 -3.02 0.44 -13.54
CA ASN A 87 -1.95 0.88 -14.43
C ASN A 87 -0.60 0.24 -14.09
N LEU A 88 -0.28 0.07 -12.79
CA LEU A 88 0.92 -0.66 -12.38
C LEU A 88 0.88 -2.12 -12.86
N LEU A 89 -0.24 -2.83 -12.64
CA LEU A 89 -0.34 -4.23 -13.03
C LEU A 89 -0.28 -4.42 -14.55
N GLU A 90 -0.86 -3.50 -15.32
CA GLU A 90 -0.72 -3.49 -16.78
C GLU A 90 0.74 -3.28 -17.19
N GLY A 91 1.40 -2.25 -16.66
CA GLY A 91 2.81 -1.95 -16.95
C GLY A 91 3.76 -3.09 -16.55
N VAL A 92 3.50 -3.77 -15.42
CA VAL A 92 4.27 -4.97 -15.02
C VAL A 92 4.06 -6.10 -16.03
N ARG A 93 2.84 -6.37 -16.49
CA ARG A 93 2.60 -7.41 -17.50
C ARG A 93 3.31 -7.12 -18.82
N GLU A 94 3.37 -5.85 -19.22
CA GLU A 94 4.04 -5.43 -20.46
C GLU A 94 5.57 -5.50 -20.35
N HIS A 95 6.14 -4.96 -19.28
CA HIS A 95 7.58 -4.75 -19.17
C HIS A 95 8.32 -5.82 -18.34
N PHE A 96 7.62 -6.52 -17.45
CA PHE A 96 8.17 -7.49 -16.50
C PHE A 96 7.28 -8.75 -16.40
N PRO A 97 7.14 -9.53 -17.49
CA PRO A 97 6.30 -10.72 -17.50
C PRO A 97 6.75 -11.76 -16.44
N PRO A 98 5.84 -12.60 -15.92
CA PRO A 98 4.47 -12.80 -16.40
C PRO A 98 3.45 -11.80 -15.84
N LYS A 99 3.51 -11.48 -14.54
CA LYS A 99 2.62 -10.54 -13.83
C LYS A 99 3.11 -10.33 -12.39
N MET A 100 2.63 -9.29 -11.74
CA MET A 100 2.77 -9.11 -10.29
C MET A 100 1.80 -10.06 -9.56
N ILE A 101 2.30 -10.76 -8.54
CA ILE A 101 1.51 -11.62 -7.65
C ILE A 101 1.83 -11.28 -6.20
N GLY A 102 0.84 -11.42 -5.32
CA GLY A 102 0.99 -11.17 -3.89
C GLY A 102 0.70 -9.72 -3.47
N LEU A 103 1.04 -9.42 -2.22
CA LEU A 103 0.81 -8.11 -1.63
C LEU A 103 1.78 -7.07 -2.19
N PHE A 104 1.26 -5.87 -2.43
CA PHE A 104 2.05 -4.70 -2.78
C PHE A 104 1.42 -3.43 -2.19
N ALA A 105 2.19 -2.34 -2.16
CA ALA A 105 1.69 -1.05 -1.73
C ALA A 105 2.18 0.10 -2.61
N LEU A 106 1.26 1.00 -2.96
CA LEU A 106 1.56 2.29 -3.59
C LEU A 106 1.65 3.36 -2.52
N GLN A 107 2.81 3.97 -2.38
CA GLN A 107 3.03 5.06 -1.44
C GLN A 107 2.93 6.37 -2.20
N GLY A 108 1.96 7.18 -1.80
CA GLY A 108 1.65 8.40 -2.53
C GLY A 108 1.04 9.48 -1.67
N ALA A 109 0.71 10.59 -2.32
CA ALA A 109 0.02 11.71 -1.69
C ALA A 109 -1.16 12.18 -2.55
N LEU A 110 -2.21 12.68 -1.91
CA LEU A 110 -3.43 13.14 -2.58
C LEU A 110 -3.45 14.68 -2.65
N THR A 111 -3.28 15.23 -3.85
CA THR A 111 -3.22 16.69 -4.08
C THR A 111 -4.59 17.36 -3.91
N THR A 112 -4.58 18.71 -3.87
CA THR A 112 -5.81 19.53 -3.83
C THR A 112 -6.66 19.38 -5.10
N GLU A 113 -6.01 19.05 -6.22
CA GLU A 113 -6.61 18.83 -7.54
C GLU A 113 -7.21 17.42 -7.67
N SER A 114 -7.12 16.60 -6.62
CA SER A 114 -7.60 15.21 -6.61
C SER A 114 -6.77 14.28 -7.50
N GLU A 115 -5.46 14.45 -7.48
CA GLU A 115 -4.51 13.55 -8.11
C GLU A 115 -3.80 12.71 -7.04
N PHE A 116 -3.67 11.41 -7.27
CA PHE A 116 -2.89 10.53 -6.40
C PHE A 116 -1.49 10.32 -7.00
N VAL A 117 -0.52 11.06 -6.47
CA VAL A 117 0.87 11.03 -6.94
C VAL A 117 1.61 9.94 -6.17
N VAL A 118 2.06 8.90 -6.88
CA VAL A 118 2.86 7.81 -6.32
C VAL A 118 4.34 8.19 -6.39
N PHE A 119 5.04 8.11 -5.26
CA PHE A 119 6.47 8.38 -5.17
C PHE A 119 7.30 7.15 -4.80
N ASP A 120 6.68 6.07 -4.30
CA ASP A 120 7.37 4.83 -3.99
C ASP A 120 6.44 3.61 -4.13
N LEU A 121 7.03 2.46 -4.44
CA LEU A 121 6.36 1.16 -4.61
C LEU A 121 6.99 0.13 -3.68
N SER A 122 6.17 -0.51 -2.85
CA SER A 122 6.56 -1.76 -2.17
C SER A 122 6.02 -2.95 -2.98
N PRO A 123 6.83 -3.67 -3.75
CA PRO A 123 6.38 -4.81 -4.57
C PRO A 123 6.28 -6.11 -3.76
N ARG A 124 6.02 -6.00 -2.46
CA ARG A 124 5.96 -7.11 -1.50
C ARG A 124 5.08 -6.73 -0.32
N VAL A 125 4.86 -7.72 0.56
CA VAL A 125 4.21 -7.55 1.86
C VAL A 125 4.71 -6.26 2.54
N PRO A 126 3.83 -5.27 2.74
CA PRO A 126 4.18 -4.01 3.35
C PRO A 126 4.45 -4.22 4.85
N GLY A 127 5.31 -3.39 5.43
CA GLY A 127 5.68 -3.42 6.86
C GLY A 127 4.57 -2.98 7.81
N SER A 128 3.30 -2.99 7.38
CA SER A 128 2.15 -2.39 8.04
C SER A 128 1.16 -3.42 8.59
N PRO A 129 1.53 -4.25 9.59
CA PRO A 129 0.63 -5.25 10.16
C PRO A 129 -0.62 -4.62 10.80
N CYS A 130 -0.60 -3.31 11.09
CA CYS A 130 -1.76 -2.58 11.57
C CYS A 130 -2.95 -2.62 10.60
N VAL A 131 -2.72 -2.80 9.29
CA VAL A 131 -3.79 -2.88 8.29
C VAL A 131 -4.79 -3.99 8.60
N GLY A 132 -4.34 -5.13 9.13
CA GLY A 132 -5.23 -6.23 9.56
C GLY A 132 -6.29 -5.77 10.58
N PRO A 133 -5.90 -5.31 11.79
CA PRO A 133 -6.86 -4.87 12.79
C PRO A 133 -7.56 -3.54 12.50
N THR A 134 -7.00 -2.65 11.67
CA THR A 134 -7.54 -1.29 11.48
C THR A 134 -8.29 -1.08 10.18
N SER A 135 -8.09 -1.91 9.15
CA SER A 135 -8.70 -1.67 7.84
C SER A 135 -10.16 -2.15 7.81
N PRO A 136 -11.12 -1.28 7.46
CA PRO A 136 -12.51 -1.71 7.25
C PRO A 136 -12.63 -2.68 6.06
N GLU A 137 -11.64 -2.70 5.16
CA GLU A 137 -11.65 -3.58 3.99
C GLU A 137 -11.46 -5.05 4.38
N MET A 138 -10.84 -5.37 5.53
CA MET A 138 -10.71 -6.77 5.99
C MET A 138 -12.09 -7.43 6.13
N ARG A 139 -13.09 -6.67 6.62
CA ARG A 139 -14.47 -7.15 6.70
C ARG A 139 -15.08 -7.38 5.32
N ARG A 140 -14.87 -6.44 4.38
CA ARG A 140 -15.34 -6.57 2.99
C ARG A 140 -14.74 -7.81 2.33
N LEU A 141 -13.43 -8.01 2.51
CA LEU A 141 -12.69 -9.14 1.98
C LEU A 141 -13.13 -10.45 2.62
N SER A 142 -13.44 -10.46 3.91
CA SER A 142 -13.99 -11.65 4.57
C SER A 142 -15.33 -12.09 3.95
N LEU A 143 -16.19 -11.13 3.60
CA LEU A 143 -17.44 -11.41 2.90
C LEU A 143 -17.20 -11.91 1.48
N LYS A 144 -16.27 -11.29 0.74
CA LYS A 144 -15.87 -11.71 -0.62
C LYS A 144 -15.34 -13.15 -0.62
N MET A 145 -14.42 -13.45 0.29
CA MET A 145 -13.73 -14.73 0.38
C MET A 145 -14.54 -15.81 1.11
N LYS A 146 -15.67 -15.45 1.72
CA LYS A 146 -16.52 -16.34 2.54
C LYS A 146 -15.74 -17.06 3.64
N THR A 147 -14.72 -16.39 4.18
CA THR A 147 -13.87 -16.84 5.28
C THR A 147 -13.39 -15.62 6.06
N GLU A 148 -12.99 -15.81 7.31
CA GLU A 148 -12.46 -14.72 8.12
C GLU A 148 -11.07 -14.29 7.59
N ILE A 149 -10.92 -13.00 7.27
CA ILE A 149 -9.64 -12.36 6.91
C ILE A 149 -9.24 -11.46 8.06
N ARG A 150 -8.15 -11.79 8.73
CA ARG A 150 -7.60 -11.04 9.88
C ARG A 150 -6.38 -10.22 9.50
N SER A 151 -5.66 -10.68 8.47
CA SER A 151 -4.45 -10.08 7.97
C SER A 151 -4.45 -10.07 6.44
N PRO A 152 -3.81 -9.07 5.80
CA PRO A 152 -3.53 -9.11 4.37
C PRO A 152 -2.87 -10.42 3.91
N LEU A 153 -2.04 -11.03 4.77
CA LEU A 153 -1.35 -12.30 4.48
C LEU A 153 -2.31 -13.47 4.29
N ASP A 154 -3.51 -13.43 4.88
CA ASP A 154 -4.50 -14.50 4.69
C ASP A 154 -4.91 -14.60 3.21
N LEU A 155 -4.91 -13.46 2.49
CA LEU A 155 -5.20 -13.43 1.05
C LEU A 155 -4.13 -14.14 0.23
N CYS A 156 -2.84 -13.92 0.54
CA CYS A 156 -1.73 -14.65 -0.10
C CYS A 156 -1.87 -16.15 0.15
N MET A 157 -2.19 -16.55 1.38
CA MET A 157 -2.33 -17.97 1.73
C MET A 157 -3.53 -18.62 1.03
N ILE A 158 -4.64 -17.89 0.89
CA ILE A 158 -5.82 -18.36 0.13
C ILE A 158 -5.47 -18.54 -1.35
N ASP A 159 -4.72 -17.60 -1.93
CA ASP A 159 -4.30 -17.66 -3.34
C ASP A 159 -3.38 -18.86 -3.59
N ILE A 160 -2.34 -19.03 -2.76
CA ILE A 160 -1.41 -20.18 -2.83
C ILE A 160 -2.16 -21.49 -2.62
N LYS A 161 -3.03 -21.57 -1.61
CA LYS A 161 -3.82 -22.78 -1.35
C LYS A 161 -4.68 -23.15 -2.56
N THR A 162 -5.32 -22.14 -3.18
CA THR A 162 -6.16 -22.33 -4.35
C THR A 162 -5.35 -22.81 -5.56
N ALA A 163 -4.13 -22.29 -5.74
CA ALA A 163 -3.20 -22.74 -6.77
C ALA A 163 -2.81 -24.21 -6.56
N VAL A 164 -2.50 -24.63 -5.32
CA VAL A 164 -2.21 -26.03 -4.98
C VAL A 164 -3.41 -26.95 -5.26
N GLU A 165 -4.62 -26.54 -4.85
CA GLU A 165 -5.86 -27.32 -5.07
C GLU A 165 -6.19 -27.50 -6.56
N GLN A 166 -5.67 -26.62 -7.42
CA GLN A 166 -5.88 -26.65 -8.87
C GLN A 166 -4.67 -27.16 -9.67
N ASP A 167 -3.61 -27.61 -9.00
CA ASP A 167 -2.36 -28.04 -9.66
C ASP A 167 -1.70 -26.95 -10.53
N ARG A 168 -1.79 -25.68 -10.07
CA ARG A 168 -1.29 -24.45 -10.73
C ARG A 168 -0.29 -23.68 -9.85
N LEU A 169 0.48 -24.38 -9.02
CA LEU A 169 1.39 -23.75 -8.05
C LEU A 169 2.51 -22.94 -8.74
N ASP A 170 2.90 -23.33 -9.94
CA ASP A 170 3.83 -22.63 -10.82
C ASP A 170 3.34 -21.24 -11.24
N GLU A 171 2.03 -20.99 -11.24
CA GLU A 171 1.47 -19.64 -11.48
C GLU A 171 1.52 -18.74 -10.24
N ALA A 172 1.65 -19.33 -9.05
CA ALA A 172 1.69 -18.64 -7.76
C ALA A 172 3.08 -18.61 -7.12
N SER A 173 4.11 -19.04 -7.86
CA SER A 173 5.50 -19.06 -7.43
C SER A 173 6.40 -18.67 -8.59
N THR A 174 7.51 -18.00 -8.28
CA THR A 174 8.54 -17.58 -9.25
C THR A 174 9.92 -17.86 -8.70
#